data_AF-A0A439DV63-F1
#
_entry.id   AF-A0A439DV63-F1
#
_cell.length_a   1.000
_cell.length_b   1.000
_cell.length_c   1.000
_cell.angle_alpha   90.00
_cell.angle_beta   90.00
_cell.angle_gamma   90.00
#
_symmetry.space_group_name_H-M   'P 1'
#
loop_
_entity.id
_entity.type
_entity.pdbx_description
1 polymer ?
#
loop_
_entity_poly.entity_id
_entity_poly.type
_entity_poly.pdbx_seq_one_letter_code
_entity_poly.pdbx_strand_id
1 'polypeptide(L)'
;MGRDDIGDIVEWAVSQGWTVEVDKEGYRRFFDLAGNYIVRYPATPRNPHRRRLDVLTAVKKAGLPWPAPSKKERRAQRRRPNRDD
;
A
#
# COMPACT_ATOMS: atom_id res chain seq x y z
N MET A 1 -15.57 11.26 -8.74
CA MET A 1 -14.28 10.55 -8.80
C MET A 1 -14.49 9.19 -8.14
N GLY A 2 -14.49 8.11 -8.92
CA GLY A 2 -14.72 6.75 -8.41
C GLY A 2 -13.65 6.42 -7.38
N ARG A 3 -14.07 5.96 -6.20
CA ARG A 3 -13.14 5.48 -5.17
C ARG A 3 -12.43 4.26 -5.73
N ASP A 4 -11.19 4.43 -6.17
CA ASP A 4 -10.28 3.30 -6.35
C ASP A 4 -10.14 2.63 -4.98
N ASP A 5 -10.72 1.43 -4.82
CA ASP A 5 -10.83 0.72 -3.53
C ASP A 5 -9.48 0.46 -2.83
N ILE A 6 -8.36 0.63 -3.54
CA ILE A 6 -7.00 0.42 -3.04
C ILE A 6 -6.08 1.64 -3.21
N GLY A 7 -6.60 2.81 -3.60
CA GLY A 7 -5.78 4.00 -3.84
C GLY A 7 -4.98 4.44 -2.62
N ASP A 8 -5.59 4.34 -1.44
CA ASP A 8 -4.96 4.58 -0.13
C ASP A 8 -3.78 3.63 0.14
N ILE A 9 -3.92 2.36 -0.25
CA ILE A 9 -2.87 1.35 -0.10
C ILE A 9 -1.71 1.64 -1.05
N VAL A 10 -2.00 2.03 -2.29
CA VAL A 10 -0.98 2.39 -3.29
C VAL A 10 -0.18 3.60 -2.83
N GLU A 11 -0.85 4.70 -2.46
CA GLU A 11 -0.18 5.90 -1.97
C GLU A 11 0.68 5.63 -0.72
N TRP A 12 0.20 4.76 0.17
CA TRP A 12 0.97 4.36 1.34
C TRP A 12 2.19 3.51 0.98
N ALA A 13 2.02 2.49 0.14
CA ALA A 13 3.10 1.64 -0.31
C ALA A 13 4.21 2.47 -0.97
N VAL A 14 3.85 3.34 -1.92
CA VAL A 14 4.80 4.26 -2.58
C VAL A 14 5.46 5.20 -1.56
N SER A 15 4.72 5.71 -0.57
CA SER A 15 5.29 6.52 0.51
C SER A 15 6.26 5.76 1.42
N GLN A 16 6.23 4.43 1.45
CA GLN A 16 7.19 3.60 2.17
C GLN A 16 8.35 3.17 1.27
N GLY A 17 8.38 3.57 0.00
CA GLY A 17 9.40 3.23 -0.99
C GLY A 17 9.09 2.02 -1.85
N TRP A 18 7.89 1.42 -1.72
CA TRP A 18 7.50 0.26 -2.49
C TRP A 18 7.19 0.64 -3.94
N THR A 19 7.42 -0.31 -4.85
CA THR A 19 7.15 -0.11 -6.28
C THR A 19 5.77 -0.64 -6.62
N VAL A 20 4.96 0.19 -7.29
CA VAL A 20 3.64 -0.22 -7.78
C VAL A 20 3.59 0.03 -9.28
N GLU A 21 3.49 -1.03 -10.07
CA GLU A 21 3.43 -0.95 -11.54
C GLU A 21 2.02 -1.25 -12.04
N VAL A 22 1.65 -0.64 -13.18
CA VAL A 22 0.41 -0.96 -13.88
C VAL A 22 0.76 -1.76 -15.12
N ASP A 23 0.24 -2.97 -15.21
CA ASP A 23 0.42 -3.85 -16.36
C ASP A 23 -0.43 -3.40 -17.56
N LYS A 24 -0.13 -3.93 -18.74
CA LYS A 24 -0.86 -3.66 -20.00
C LYS A 24 -2.35 -4.01 -19.92
N GLU A 25 -2.70 -4.95 -19.04
CA GLU A 25 -4.08 -5.35 -18.75
C GLU A 25 -4.78 -4.42 -17.74
N GLY A 26 -4.09 -3.40 -17.22
CA GLY A 26 -4.60 -2.47 -16.21
C GLY A 26 -4.46 -2.98 -14.77
N TYR A 27 -3.75 -4.09 -14.56
CA TYR A 27 -3.54 -4.67 -13.23
C TYR A 27 -2.39 -3.97 -12.48
N ARG A 28 -2.64 -3.58 -11.23
CA ARG A 28 -1.64 -2.97 -10.34
C ARG A 28 -0.84 -4.08 -9.66
N ARG A 29 0.47 -4.13 -9.87
CA ARG A 29 1.41 -5.09 -9.27
C ARG A 29 2.20 -4.38 -8.18
N PHE A 30 2.19 -4.94 -6.98
CA PHE A 30 2.95 -4.44 -5.83
C PHE A 30 4.25 -5.21 -5.71
N PHE A 31 5.34 -4.47 -5.56
CA PHE A 31 6.66 -4.99 -5.28
C PHE A 31 7.18 -4.38 -3.98
N ASP A 32 7.91 -5.16 -3.21
CA ASP A 32 8.56 -4.67 -2.01
C ASP A 32 9.80 -3.80 -2.34
N LEU A 33 10.48 -3.34 -1.29
CA LEU A 33 11.70 -2.53 -1.40
C LEU A 33 12.88 -3.26 -2.08
N ALA A 34 12.85 -4.59 -2.09
CA ALA A 34 13.85 -5.44 -2.72
C ALA A 34 13.46 -5.81 -4.17
N GLY A 35 12.31 -5.34 -4.66
CA GLY A 35 11.80 -5.67 -5.99
C GLY A 35 11.11 -7.02 -6.09
N ASN A 36 10.80 -7.69 -4.96
CA ASN A 36 10.05 -8.94 -4.96
C ASN A 36 8.58 -8.67 -5.23
N TYR A 37 7.99 -9.45 -6.13
CA TYR A 37 6.56 -9.40 -6.40
C TYR A 37 5.75 -9.90 -5.20
N ILE A 38 4.83 -9.09 -4.71
CA ILE A 38 3.99 -9.39 -3.55
C ILE A 38 2.57 -9.79 -3.96
N VAL A 39 1.88 -8.93 -4.70
CA VAL A 39 0.47 -9.13 -5.06
C VAL A 39 0.07 -8.32 -6.29
N ARG A 40 -0.94 -8.78 -7.04
CA ARG A 40 -1.58 -8.02 -8.11
C ARG A 40 -3.02 -7.64 -7.75
N TYR A 41 -3.47 -6.51 -8.25
CA TYR A 41 -4.83 -6.03 -8.12
C TYR A 41 -5.45 -5.64 -9.48
N PRO A 42 -6.70 -6.00 -9.74
CA PRO A 42 -7.54 -6.93 -9.00
C PRO A 42 -6.98 -8.35 -8.92
N ALA A 43 -6.96 -8.93 -7.71
CA ALA A 43 -6.98 -10.38 -7.56
C ALA A 43 -8.35 -10.88 -8.03
N THR A 44 -8.45 -12.10 -8.57
CA THR A 44 -9.73 -12.68 -9.00
C THR A 44 -10.53 -13.17 -7.78
N PRO A 45 -11.30 -12.29 -7.12
CA PRO A 45 -12.69 -12.60 -6.76
C PRO A 45 -13.67 -11.52 -7.24
N ARG A 46 -14.97 -11.82 -7.36
CA ARG A 46 -16.01 -10.88 -7.87
C ARG A 46 -16.35 -9.71 -6.92
N ASN A 47 -16.00 -9.83 -5.64
CA ASN A 47 -16.34 -8.85 -4.59
C ASN A 47 -15.18 -7.86 -4.33
N PRO A 48 -15.38 -6.54 -4.51
CA PRO A 48 -14.36 -5.51 -4.27
C PRO A 48 -13.78 -5.52 -2.85
N HIS A 49 -14.60 -5.77 -1.83
CA HIS A 49 -14.16 -5.83 -0.44
C HIS A 49 -13.15 -6.96 -0.22
N ARG A 50 -13.39 -8.13 -0.83
CA ARG A 50 -12.46 -9.27 -0.74
C ARG A 50 -11.15 -8.99 -1.48
N ARG A 51 -11.20 -8.33 -2.64
CA ARG A 51 -9.98 -7.92 -3.37
C ARG A 51 -9.10 -7.01 -2.53
N ARG A 52 -9.71 -6.03 -1.86
CA ARG A 52 -8.99 -5.10 -0.99
C ARG A 52 -8.35 -5.82 0.19
N LEU A 53 -9.08 -6.71 0.87
CA LEU A 53 -8.55 -7.49 1.98
C LEU A 53 -7.41 -8.42 1.58
N ASP A 54 -7.48 -9.00 0.38
CA ASP A 54 -6.42 -9.86 -0.16
C ASP A 54 -5.12 -9.08 -0.35
N VAL A 55 -5.19 -7.91 -1.00
CA VAL A 55 -4.04 -7.00 -1.15
C VAL A 55 -3.50 -6.59 0.21
N LEU A 56 -4.36 -6.16 1.13
CA LEU A 56 -3.94 -5.77 2.49
C LEU A 56 -3.23 -6.88 3.25
N THR A 57 -3.72 -8.11 3.14
CA THR A 57 -3.13 -9.26 3.81
C THR A 57 -1.75 -9.56 3.21
N ALA A 58 -1.63 -9.51 1.88
CA ALA A 58 -0.37 -9.75 1.19
C ALA A 58 0.69 -8.69 1.52
N VAL A 59 0.36 -7.39 1.45
CA VAL A 59 1.31 -6.32 1.77
C VAL A 59 1.71 -6.34 3.24
N LYS A 60 0.76 -6.62 4.16
CA LYS A 60 1.07 -6.75 5.59
C LYS A 60 2.00 -7.94 5.85
N LYS A 61 1.78 -9.08 5.20
CA LYS A 61 2.65 -10.25 5.29
C LYS A 61 4.05 -9.98 4.74
N ALA A 62 4.13 -9.16 3.70
CA ALA A 62 5.39 -8.71 3.11
C ALA A 62 6.06 -7.55 3.89
N GLY A 63 5.51 -7.15 5.03
CA GLY A 63 6.15 -6.20 5.93
C GLY A 63 5.75 -4.74 5.75
N LEU A 64 4.74 -4.43 4.92
CA LEU A 64 4.17 -3.08 4.87
C LEU A 64 3.37 -2.82 6.15
N PRO A 65 3.75 -1.84 6.99
CA PRO A 65 3.00 -1.54 8.20
C PRO A 65 1.61 -1.00 7.82
N TRP A 66 0.55 -1.65 8.30
CA TRP A 66 -0.85 -1.25 8.07
C TRP A 66 -1.67 -1.40 9.36
N PRO A 67 -2.56 -0.45 9.71
CA PRO A 67 -3.03 0.71 8.93
C PRO A 67 -1.98 1.79 8.72
N ALA A 68 -2.06 2.51 7.59
CA ALA A 68 -1.32 3.75 7.43
C ALA A 68 -1.68 4.70 8.59
N PRO A 69 -0.69 5.31 9.28
CA PRO A 69 -0.96 6.22 10.39
C PRO A 69 -1.91 7.33 9.95
N SER A 70 -2.88 7.67 10.80
CA SER A 70 -3.87 8.71 10.49
C SER A 70 -3.16 10.03 10.14
N LYS A 71 -3.79 10.91 9.36
CA LYS A 71 -3.22 12.21 8.97
C LYS A 71 -2.70 13.02 10.18
N LYS A 72 -3.32 12.83 11.35
CA LYS A 72 -2.87 13.38 12.65
C LYS A 72 -1.57 12.74 13.14
N GLU A 73 -1.43 11.42 13.07
CA GLU A 73 -0.23 10.67 13.47
C GLU A 73 0.95 10.91 12.52
N ARG A 74 0.70 10.98 11.20
CA ARG A 74 1.71 11.41 10.21
C ARG A 74 2.25 12.81 10.52
N ARG A 75 1.40 13.74 10.94
CA ARG A 75 1.81 15.10 11.35
C ARG A 75 2.61 15.09 12.66
N ALA A 76 2.28 14.19 13.59
CA ALA A 76 3.04 14.00 14.82
C ALA A 76 4.43 13.40 14.55
N GLN A 77 4.55 12.44 13.63
CA GLN A 77 5.84 11.87 13.21
C GLN A 77 6.73 12.91 12.53
N ARG A 78 6.18 13.76 11.64
CA ARG A 78 6.91 14.90 11.04
C ARG A 78 7.36 15.97 12.05
N ARG A 79 6.73 16.00 13.23
CA ARG A 79 7.01 16.98 14.31
C ARG A 79 7.94 16.42 15.37
N ARG A 80 8.41 15.18 15.28
CA ARG A 80 9.50 14.71 16.13
C ARG A 80 10.77 15.31 15.55
N PRO A 81 11.37 16.36 16.16
CA PRO A 81 12.72 16.72 15.80
C PRO A 81 13.59 15.49 16.07
N ASN A 82 14.47 15.20 15.13
CA ASN A 82 15.60 14.33 15.37
C ASN A 82 16.38 14.96 16.55
N ARG A 83 16.11 14.48 17.77
CA ARG A 83 16.83 14.88 18.97
C ARG A 83 17.86 13.79 19.20
N ASP A 84 18.85 13.77 18.31
CA ASP A 84 20.17 13.24 18.62
C ASP A 84 20.89 14.40 19.33
N ASP A 85 21.08 14.25 20.63
CA ASP A 85 21.99 15.02 21.49
C ASP A 85 23.25 14.15 21.69
#